data_AF-A0A8C4WW50-F1
#
_entry.id   AF-A0A8C4WW50-F1
#
_cell.length_a   1.000
_cell.length_b   1.000
_cell.length_c   1.000
_cell.angle_alpha   90.00
_cell.angle_beta   90.00
_cell.angle_gamma   90.00
#
_symmetry.space_group_name_H-M   'P 1'
#
loop_
_entity.id
_entity.type
_entity.pdbx_description
1 polymer ?
#
loop_
_entity_poly.entity_id
_entity_poly.type
_entity_poly.pdbx_seq_one_letter_code
_entity_poly.pdbx_strand_id
1 'polypeptide(L)'
;MAVWRREACVRCSCFPFKTCSWKWRWHASRVTQRDCRKFTAEGLTTRNGMTRKQPDMYTVLGARSDASPRELRLLYQQKAMQFHPDRLGPEASDEERLAGQQRFVELQRSWETLSNEDARRMYDAQRREESLAQPYLVHARLSLEDMEWNEESKCHLLRCRCGDWFEVVPTDIKEGTLAVSCNSCSLCIEVVPSN
;
A
#
# COMPACT_ATOMS: atom_id res chain seq x y z
N MET A 1 -24.62 -22.50 -28.94
CA MET A 1 -25.26 -21.21 -29.24
C MET A 1 -26.32 -20.95 -28.17
N ALA A 2 -26.22 -19.89 -27.39
CA ALA A 2 -27.14 -19.60 -26.29
C ALA A 2 -27.80 -18.23 -26.48
N VAL A 3 -29.13 -18.18 -26.41
CA VAL A 3 -29.95 -16.97 -26.61
C VAL A 3 -30.40 -16.45 -25.25
N TRP A 4 -30.25 -15.15 -25.02
CA TRP A 4 -30.65 -14.50 -23.77
C TRP A 4 -32.17 -14.36 -23.67
N ARG A 5 -32.78 -14.88 -22.60
CA ARG A 5 -34.17 -14.57 -22.20
C ARG A 5 -34.21 -13.55 -21.07
N ARG A 6 -35.26 -12.73 -21.03
CA ARG A 6 -35.56 -11.79 -19.95
C ARG A 6 -36.52 -12.44 -18.96
N GLU A 7 -36.23 -12.34 -17.66
CA GLU A 7 -37.20 -12.59 -16.59
C GLU A 7 -37.27 -11.38 -15.64
N ALA A 8 -38.42 -11.22 -14.97
CA ALA A 8 -38.84 -9.95 -14.39
C ALA A 8 -38.20 -9.63 -13.03
N CYS A 9 -38.08 -8.33 -12.75
CA CYS A 9 -37.51 -7.83 -11.51
C CYS A 9 -38.53 -7.89 -10.35
N VAL A 10 -38.29 -8.77 -9.37
CA VAL A 10 -39.05 -8.76 -8.11
C VAL A 10 -38.62 -7.54 -7.27
N ARG A 11 -39.61 -6.76 -6.87
CA ARG A 11 -39.48 -5.43 -6.27
C ARG A 11 -39.09 -5.54 -4.79
N CYS A 12 -37.82 -5.27 -4.46
CA CYS A 12 -37.40 -5.08 -3.07
C CYS A 12 -37.12 -3.58 -2.83
N SER A 13 -37.92 -2.97 -1.96
CA SER A 13 -37.91 -1.54 -1.67
C SER A 13 -37.17 -1.24 -0.37
N CYS A 14 -35.89 -0.90 -0.46
CA CYS A 14 -35.18 -0.25 0.64
C CYS A 14 -34.13 0.76 0.14
N PHE A 15 -34.30 1.99 0.63
CA PHE A 15 -33.46 3.19 0.53
C PHE A 15 -33.29 3.95 -0.81
N PRO A 16 -33.28 5.31 -0.77
CA PRO A 16 -33.27 6.14 -1.97
C PRO A 16 -32.00 7.01 -2.11
N PHE A 17 -31.21 6.81 -3.16
CA PHE A 17 -30.46 7.91 -3.79
C PHE A 17 -30.36 7.63 -5.30
N LYS A 18 -30.80 8.60 -6.10
CA LYS A 18 -30.61 8.68 -7.57
C LYS A 18 -29.52 9.75 -7.76
N THR A 19 -28.55 9.67 -8.67
CA THR A 19 -28.28 8.78 -9.82
C THR A 19 -26.79 8.28 -9.70
N CYS A 20 -26.14 7.57 -10.64
CA CYS A 20 -26.44 7.29 -12.04
C CYS A 20 -25.91 5.92 -12.52
N SER A 21 -25.33 5.89 -13.73
CA SER A 21 -25.05 4.72 -14.55
C SER A 21 -23.57 4.31 -14.60
N TRP A 22 -23.19 3.30 -13.82
CA TRP A 22 -22.29 2.20 -14.23
C TRP A 22 -22.65 0.95 -13.40
N LYS A 23 -23.61 0.13 -13.85
CA LYS A 23 -24.05 -1.07 -13.11
C LYS A 23 -23.17 -2.29 -13.40
N TRP A 24 -21.97 -2.33 -12.82
CA TRP A 24 -21.20 -3.57 -12.70
C TRP A 24 -21.74 -4.40 -11.54
N ARG A 25 -22.68 -5.31 -11.81
CA ARG A 25 -23.27 -6.17 -10.78
C ARG A 25 -22.51 -7.49 -10.67
N TRP A 26 -21.59 -7.56 -9.71
CA TRP A 26 -20.95 -8.82 -9.33
C TRP A 26 -22.01 -9.85 -8.92
N HIS A 27 -22.00 -11.02 -9.56
CA HIS A 27 -22.67 -12.21 -9.05
C HIS A 27 -21.71 -12.90 -8.07
N ALA A 28 -21.72 -12.46 -6.80
CA ALA A 28 -21.20 -13.28 -5.73
C ALA A 28 -22.03 -14.57 -5.65
N SER A 29 -21.40 -15.71 -5.96
CA SER A 29 -21.99 -17.02 -5.66
C SER A 29 -22.36 -17.08 -4.19
N ARG A 30 -23.50 -17.73 -3.89
CA ARG A 30 -24.09 -17.82 -2.54
C ARG A 30 -23.09 -18.42 -1.53
N VAL A 31 -22.38 -17.56 -0.80
CA VAL A 31 -21.77 -17.92 0.47
C VAL A 31 -22.94 -18.10 1.45
N THR A 32 -23.24 -19.36 1.76
CA THR A 32 -24.25 -19.70 2.76
C THR A 32 -23.79 -19.21 4.13
N GLN A 33 -24.69 -18.57 4.86
CA GLN A 33 -24.41 -17.95 6.15
C GLN A 33 -24.18 -19.01 7.25
N ARG A 34 -22.95 -19.54 7.35
CA ARG A 34 -22.45 -20.30 8.50
C ARG A 34 -21.00 -19.91 8.82
N ASP A 35 -20.67 -19.98 10.11
CA ASP A 35 -19.35 -19.77 10.71
C ASP A 35 -18.66 -18.40 10.56
N CYS A 36 -19.35 -17.36 11.00
CA CYS A 36 -18.69 -16.20 11.63
C CYS A 36 -18.38 -16.48 13.11
N ARG A 37 -17.44 -17.39 13.41
CA ARG A 37 -16.67 -17.48 14.67
C ARG A 37 -15.59 -18.58 14.55
N LYS A 38 -14.36 -18.24 14.95
CA LYS A 38 -13.10 -19.03 14.90
C LYS A 38 -12.25 -18.85 13.63
N PHE A 39 -11.65 -17.68 13.52
CA PHE A 39 -10.23 -17.61 13.16
C PHE A 39 -9.51 -16.95 14.33
N THR A 40 -8.59 -17.68 14.96
CA THR A 40 -7.79 -17.20 16.09
C THR A 40 -6.79 -16.15 15.62
N ALA A 41 -6.66 -15.06 16.37
CA ALA A 41 -5.74 -13.96 16.07
C ALA A 41 -4.30 -14.27 16.49
N GLU A 42 -3.81 -15.46 16.11
CA GLU A 42 -2.49 -15.97 16.47
C GLU A 42 -1.86 -16.64 15.24
N GLY A 43 -0.75 -16.07 14.76
CA GLY A 43 0.05 -16.64 13.68
C GLY A 43 0.51 -15.62 12.63
N LEU A 44 1.84 -15.49 12.49
CA LEU A 44 2.60 -14.76 11.44
C LEU A 44 2.98 -13.30 11.71
N THR A 45 3.61 -13.02 12.86
CA THR A 45 4.58 -11.93 12.96
C THR A 45 5.93 -12.39 12.37
N THR A 46 6.12 -12.18 11.06
CA THR A 46 7.43 -12.36 10.44
C THR A 46 8.42 -11.38 11.06
N ARG A 47 9.60 -11.86 11.49
CA ARG A 47 10.60 -11.09 12.26
C ARG A 47 11.18 -9.86 11.53
N ASN A 48 10.91 -9.73 10.22
CA ASN A 48 11.16 -8.52 9.43
C ASN A 48 9.82 -7.87 9.03
N GLY A 49 9.47 -6.77 9.69
CA GLY A 49 8.30 -5.95 9.38
C GLY A 49 8.45 -5.10 8.12
N MET A 50 8.69 -5.71 6.96
CA MET A 50 8.65 -5.02 5.67
C MET A 50 7.20 -4.70 5.30
N THR A 51 6.71 -3.55 5.77
CA THR A 51 5.47 -2.95 5.31
C THR A 51 5.59 -2.62 3.82
N ARG A 52 4.92 -3.41 2.97
CA ARG A 52 4.88 -3.11 1.53
C ARG A 52 4.12 -1.80 1.32
N LYS A 53 4.86 -0.71 1.10
CA LYS A 53 4.27 0.58 0.73
C LYS A 53 3.41 0.38 -0.52
N GLN A 54 2.17 0.85 -0.45
CA GLN A 54 1.24 0.74 -1.58
C GLN A 54 1.83 1.48 -2.80
N PRO A 55 1.64 0.96 -4.02
CA PRO A 55 2.14 1.63 -5.22
C PRO A 55 1.47 3.00 -5.39
N ASP A 56 2.23 3.97 -5.88
CA ASP A 56 1.74 5.31 -6.18
C ASP A 56 0.62 5.26 -7.24
N MET A 57 -0.48 6.01 -7.02
CA MET A 57 -1.63 6.04 -7.93
C MET A 57 -1.26 6.51 -9.34
N TYR A 58 -0.28 7.42 -9.46
CA TYR A 58 0.24 7.85 -10.77
C TYR A 58 1.00 6.72 -11.46
N THR A 59 1.85 5.98 -10.73
CA THR A 59 2.59 4.81 -11.24
C THR A 59 1.64 3.69 -11.70
N VAL A 60 0.57 3.40 -10.95
CA VAL A 60 -0.46 2.42 -11.35
C VAL A 60 -1.12 2.82 -12.67
N LEU A 61 -1.46 4.11 -12.84
CA LEU A 61 -1.96 4.65 -14.11
C LEU A 61 -0.88 4.79 -15.20
N GLY A 62 0.40 4.79 -14.84
CA GLY A 62 1.51 5.02 -15.77
C GLY A 62 1.62 6.49 -16.20
N ALA A 63 1.14 7.39 -15.36
CA ALA A 63 1.17 8.83 -15.55
C ALA A 63 2.32 9.46 -14.75
N ARG A 64 2.72 10.67 -15.15
CA ARG A 64 3.54 11.55 -14.31
C ARG A 64 2.66 12.28 -13.28
N SER A 65 3.23 12.75 -12.18
CA SER A 65 2.51 13.53 -11.16
C SER A 65 2.00 14.89 -11.69
N ASP A 66 2.65 15.45 -12.71
CA ASP A 66 2.26 16.68 -13.42
C ASP A 66 1.24 16.45 -14.56
N ALA A 67 0.81 15.21 -14.80
CA ALA A 67 -0.08 14.86 -15.91
C ALA A 67 -1.43 15.62 -15.86
N SER A 68 -1.92 16.01 -17.03
CA SER A 68 -3.18 16.76 -17.16
C SER A 68 -4.41 15.88 -16.90
N PRO A 69 -5.56 16.42 -16.45
CA PRO A 69 -6.80 15.63 -16.28
C PRO A 69 -7.28 14.92 -17.55
N ARG A 70 -6.96 15.49 -18.74
CA ARG A 70 -7.26 14.88 -20.04
C ARG A 70 -6.37 13.66 -20.31
N GLU A 71 -5.08 13.78 -20.02
CA GLU A 71 -4.08 12.71 -20.17
C GLU A 71 -4.36 11.54 -19.22
N LEU A 72 -4.63 11.82 -17.94
CA LEU A 72 -5.03 10.81 -16.96
C LEU A 72 -6.25 10.01 -17.43
N ARG A 73 -7.24 10.66 -18.05
CA ARG A 73 -8.44 10.00 -18.61
C ARG A 73 -8.10 9.08 -19.78
N LEU A 74 -7.20 9.49 -20.67
CA LEU A 74 -6.76 8.69 -21.82
C LEU A 74 -5.96 7.47 -21.35
N LEU A 75 -5.03 7.64 -20.41
CA LEU A 75 -4.25 6.55 -19.82
C LEU A 75 -5.13 5.54 -19.07
N TYR A 76 -6.12 6.01 -18.32
CA TYR A 76 -7.12 5.14 -17.68
C TYR A 76 -7.89 4.31 -18.72
N GLN A 77 -8.42 4.94 -19.77
CA GLN A 77 -9.14 4.23 -20.84
C GLN A 77 -8.26 3.18 -21.51
N GLN A 78 -7.01 3.54 -21.84
CA GLN A 78 -6.05 2.64 -22.47
C GLN A 78 -5.70 1.44 -21.58
N LYS A 79 -5.53 1.63 -20.26
CA LYS A 79 -5.25 0.54 -19.32
C LYS A 79 -6.48 -0.29 -18.97
N ALA A 80 -7.67 0.32 -18.90
CA ALA A 80 -8.92 -0.40 -18.65
C ALA A 80 -9.20 -1.42 -19.77
N MET A 81 -8.88 -1.10 -21.03
CA MET A 81 -8.97 -2.03 -22.17
C MET A 81 -7.89 -3.12 -22.19
N GLN A 82 -6.79 -2.95 -21.44
CA GLN A 82 -5.74 -3.95 -21.29
C GLN A 82 -6.04 -4.93 -20.15
N PHE A 83 -6.56 -4.44 -19.02
CA PHE A 83 -6.87 -5.25 -17.84
C PHE A 83 -8.35 -5.71 -17.77
N HIS A 84 -9.12 -5.53 -18.84
CA HIS A 84 -10.52 -5.97 -18.86
C HIS A 84 -10.61 -7.51 -18.77
N PRO A 85 -11.42 -8.09 -17.86
CA PRO A 85 -11.45 -9.53 -17.62
C PRO A 85 -11.93 -10.35 -18.83
N ASP A 86 -12.78 -9.76 -19.70
CA ASP A 86 -13.26 -10.37 -20.96
C ASP A 86 -12.14 -10.60 -22.01
N ARG A 87 -10.95 -10.01 -21.78
CA ARG A 87 -9.77 -10.24 -22.62
C ARG A 87 -9.10 -11.59 -22.34
N LEU A 88 -9.41 -12.22 -21.20
CA LEU A 88 -8.93 -13.55 -20.85
C LEU A 88 -9.85 -14.62 -21.47
N GLY A 89 -9.26 -15.54 -22.23
CA GLY A 89 -10.00 -16.66 -22.81
C GLY A 89 -10.51 -17.66 -21.75
N PRO A 90 -11.33 -18.64 -22.18
CA PRO A 90 -11.75 -19.74 -21.31
C PRO A 90 -10.55 -20.57 -20.81
N GLU A 91 -9.46 -20.63 -21.58
CA GLU A 91 -8.22 -21.36 -21.26
C GLU A 91 -7.29 -20.66 -20.25
N ALA A 92 -7.56 -19.40 -19.88
CA ALA A 92 -6.71 -18.69 -18.91
C ALA A 92 -6.69 -19.40 -17.55
N SER A 93 -5.57 -19.36 -16.83
CA SER A 93 -5.48 -19.94 -15.50
C SER A 93 -6.23 -19.09 -14.47
N ASP A 94 -6.59 -19.68 -13.33
CA ASP A 94 -7.21 -18.93 -12.24
C ASP A 94 -6.24 -17.92 -11.61
N GLU A 95 -4.93 -18.17 -11.68
CA GLU A 95 -3.89 -17.22 -11.27
C GLU A 95 -3.84 -16.00 -12.20
N GLU A 96 -3.92 -16.20 -13.52
CA GLU A 96 -3.98 -15.12 -14.51
C GLU A 96 -5.25 -14.29 -14.35
N ARG A 97 -6.39 -14.94 -14.10
CA ARG A 97 -7.66 -14.28 -13.79
C ARG A 97 -7.57 -13.45 -12.51
N LEU A 98 -6.98 -13.99 -11.45
CA LEU A 98 -6.80 -13.28 -10.18
C LEU A 98 -5.86 -12.08 -10.34
N ALA A 99 -4.73 -12.25 -11.02
CA ALA A 99 -3.76 -11.18 -11.29
C ALA A 99 -4.37 -10.06 -12.17
N GLY A 100 -5.16 -10.43 -13.19
CA GLY A 100 -5.91 -9.48 -14.01
C GLY A 100 -6.93 -8.68 -13.19
N GLN A 101 -7.70 -9.36 -12.33
CA GLN A 101 -8.66 -8.71 -11.43
C GLN A 101 -7.98 -7.77 -10.43
N GLN A 102 -6.85 -8.17 -9.82
CA GLN A 102 -6.09 -7.33 -8.90
C GLN A 102 -5.61 -6.04 -9.58
N ARG A 103 -4.98 -6.15 -10.76
CA ARG A 103 -4.53 -4.98 -11.56
C ARG A 103 -5.68 -4.06 -11.95
N PHE A 104 -6.85 -4.63 -12.29
CA PHE A 104 -8.04 -3.84 -12.60
C PHE A 104 -8.59 -3.09 -11.37
N VAL A 105 -8.60 -3.72 -10.20
CA VAL A 105 -9.01 -3.09 -8.93
C VAL A 105 -8.04 -1.97 -8.52
N GLU A 106 -6.73 -2.17 -8.70
CA GLU A 106 -5.71 -1.14 -8.47
C GLU A 106 -5.89 0.05 -9.40
N LEU A 107 -6.02 -0.20 -10.72
CA LEU A 107 -6.30 0.83 -11.72
C LEU A 107 -7.55 1.65 -11.38
N GLN A 108 -8.61 0.97 -10.95
CA GLN A 108 -9.88 1.60 -10.60
C GLN A 108 -9.74 2.52 -9.38
N ARG A 109 -9.07 2.08 -8.30
CA ARG A 109 -8.78 2.92 -7.11
C ARG A 109 -7.93 4.15 -7.45
N SER A 110 -6.94 3.97 -8.32
CA SER A 110 -6.09 5.08 -8.78
C SER A 110 -6.88 6.09 -9.60
N TRP A 111 -7.80 5.63 -10.45
CA TRP A 111 -8.68 6.50 -11.22
C TRP A 111 -9.72 7.22 -10.34
N GLU A 112 -10.34 6.53 -9.38
CA GLU A 112 -11.27 7.14 -8.42
C GLU A 112 -10.61 8.31 -7.65
N THR A 113 -9.33 8.16 -7.30
CA THR A 113 -8.54 9.22 -6.63
C THR A 113 -8.13 10.34 -7.58
N LEU A 114 -7.56 10.02 -8.77
CA LEU A 114 -6.97 11.03 -9.66
C LEU A 114 -7.94 11.70 -10.64
N SER A 115 -9.18 11.18 -10.79
CA SER A 115 -10.18 11.74 -11.71
C SER A 115 -10.99 12.91 -11.14
N ASN A 116 -11.10 12.99 -9.81
CA ASN A 116 -11.72 14.10 -9.10
C ASN A 116 -10.63 15.08 -8.62
N GLU A 117 -10.82 16.38 -8.85
CA GLU A 117 -9.79 17.38 -8.57
C GLU A 117 -9.52 17.54 -7.06
N ASP A 118 -10.56 17.53 -6.22
CA ASP A 118 -10.41 17.64 -4.76
C ASP A 118 -9.74 16.39 -4.18
N ALA A 119 -10.13 15.19 -4.64
CA ALA A 119 -9.49 13.94 -4.23
C ALA A 119 -8.03 13.87 -4.67
N ARG A 120 -7.71 14.30 -5.90
CA ARG A 120 -6.33 14.44 -6.38
C ARG A 120 -5.55 15.42 -5.53
N ARG A 121 -6.12 16.59 -5.21
CA ARG A 121 -5.48 17.62 -4.38
C ARG A 121 -5.19 17.12 -2.97
N MET A 122 -6.12 16.39 -2.34
CA MET A 122 -5.91 15.74 -1.05
C MET A 122 -4.81 14.67 -1.13
N TYR A 123 -4.81 13.85 -2.18
CA TYR A 123 -3.78 12.84 -2.41
C TYR A 123 -2.38 13.44 -2.62
N ASP A 124 -2.27 14.49 -3.44
CA ASP A 124 -1.01 15.19 -3.69
C ASP A 124 -0.50 15.91 -2.43
N ALA A 125 -1.41 16.44 -1.60
CA ALA A 125 -1.07 17.00 -0.29
C ALA A 125 -0.56 15.91 0.66
N GLN A 126 -1.25 14.77 0.77
CA GLN A 126 -0.83 13.65 1.60
C GLN A 126 0.51 13.06 1.16
N ARG A 127 0.76 12.92 -0.16
CA ARG A 127 2.07 12.49 -0.68
C ARG A 127 3.17 13.47 -0.32
N ARG A 128 2.89 14.78 -0.39
CA ARG A 128 3.86 15.81 -0.01
C ARG A 128 4.15 15.77 1.48
N GLU A 129 3.13 15.67 2.32
CA GLU A 129 3.26 15.49 3.76
C GLU A 129 4.08 14.24 4.09
N GLU A 130 3.76 13.08 3.49
CA GLU A 130 4.53 11.85 3.67
C GLU A 130 6.00 11.97 3.21
N SER A 131 6.27 12.74 2.16
CA SER A 131 7.64 13.03 1.70
C SER A 131 8.43 13.98 2.60
N LEU A 132 7.74 14.76 3.45
CA LEU A 132 8.33 15.70 4.41
C LEU A 132 8.32 15.15 5.84
N ALA A 133 7.49 14.14 6.12
CA ALA A 133 7.35 13.53 7.42
C ALA A 133 8.62 12.74 7.79
N GLN A 134 9.49 13.36 8.57
CA GLN A 134 10.52 12.64 9.33
C GLN A 134 9.80 11.78 10.38
N PRO A 135 9.89 10.43 10.33
CA PRO A 135 9.05 9.58 11.16
C PRO A 135 9.48 9.53 12.64
N TYR A 136 10.56 10.22 13.00
CA TYR A 136 11.14 10.25 14.35
C TYR A 136 11.77 11.62 14.62
N LEU A 137 11.66 12.08 15.88
CA LEU A 137 12.42 13.23 16.35
C LEU A 137 13.87 12.79 16.62
N VAL A 138 14.79 13.22 15.76
CA VAL A 138 16.22 12.89 15.91
C VAL A 138 16.79 13.60 17.15
N HIS A 139 17.25 12.84 18.13
CA HIS A 139 17.91 13.37 19.33
C HIS A 139 19.40 13.68 19.08
N ALA A 140 20.06 12.82 18.31
CA ALA A 140 21.45 12.98 17.90
C ALA A 140 21.68 12.29 16.54
N ARG A 141 22.59 12.84 15.75
CA ARG A 141 23.08 12.23 14.51
C ARG A 141 24.56 11.92 14.69
N LEU A 142 24.95 10.66 14.51
CA LEU A 142 26.26 10.13 14.88
C LEU A 142 26.75 9.13 13.83
N SER A 143 28.06 8.94 13.73
CA SER A 143 28.67 7.88 12.93
C SER A 143 28.83 6.59 13.73
N LEU A 144 29.19 5.48 13.07
CA LEU A 144 29.59 4.24 13.76
C LEU A 144 30.88 4.40 14.58
N GLU A 145 31.74 5.35 14.22
CA GLU A 145 32.99 5.64 14.93
C GLU A 145 32.74 6.36 16.26
N ASP A 146 31.62 7.05 16.41
CA ASP A 146 31.19 7.73 17.64
C ASP A 146 30.56 6.76 18.68
N MET A 147 30.50 5.45 18.38
CA MET A 147 29.80 4.44 19.17
C MET A 147 30.74 3.31 19.64
N GLU A 148 30.52 2.79 20.85
CA GLU A 148 31.35 1.75 21.43
C GLU A 148 31.09 0.39 20.77
N TRP A 149 32.11 -0.26 20.21
CA TRP A 149 31.98 -1.57 19.58
C TRP A 149 31.95 -2.71 20.61
N ASN A 150 30.97 -3.61 20.48
CA ASN A 150 30.89 -4.85 21.24
C ASN A 150 31.25 -6.06 20.35
N GLU A 151 32.40 -6.69 20.61
CA GLU A 151 32.89 -7.83 19.83
C GLU A 151 32.05 -9.11 19.97
N GLU A 152 31.42 -9.34 21.12
CA GLU A 152 30.63 -10.54 21.41
C GLU A 152 29.30 -10.51 20.65
N SER A 153 28.61 -9.37 20.68
CA SER A 153 27.30 -9.16 20.02
C SER A 153 27.41 -8.61 18.59
N LYS A 154 28.60 -8.17 18.18
CA LYS A 154 28.90 -7.56 16.86
C LYS A 154 28.01 -6.35 16.54
N CYS A 155 27.79 -5.52 17.54
CA CYS A 155 27.00 -4.30 17.44
C CYS A 155 27.77 -3.11 18.02
N HIS A 156 27.45 -1.92 17.51
CA HIS A 156 27.82 -0.66 18.14
C HIS A 156 26.77 -0.29 19.20
N LEU A 157 27.25 0.19 20.33
CA LEU A 157 26.47 0.56 21.50
C LEU A 157 26.62 2.07 21.78
N LEU A 158 25.50 2.72 22.10
CA LEU A 158 25.49 4.08 22.62
C LEU A 158 24.59 4.16 23.85
N ARG A 159 25.09 4.74 24.93
CA ARG A 159 24.30 4.91 26.16
C ARG A 159 23.28 6.04 26.01
N CYS A 160 22.00 5.71 26.21
CA CYS A 160 20.90 6.65 26.23
C CYS A 160 20.80 7.40 27.56
N ARG A 161 20.19 8.59 27.54
CA ARG A 161 19.94 9.41 28.74
C ARG A 161 19.00 8.74 29.76
N CYS A 162 18.20 7.76 29.36
CA CYS A 162 17.35 6.98 30.28
C CYS A 162 18.12 5.91 31.06
N GLY A 163 19.34 5.55 30.63
CA GLY A 163 20.16 4.52 31.25
C GLY A 163 20.39 3.28 30.36
N ASP A 164 19.46 3.01 29.44
CA ASP A 164 19.52 1.92 28.47
C ASP A 164 20.42 2.24 27.27
N TRP A 165 20.47 1.33 26.29
CA TRP A 165 21.36 1.39 25.14
C TRP A 165 20.59 1.56 23.83
N PHE A 166 21.25 2.18 22.85
CA PHE A 166 20.98 2.01 21.44
C PHE A 166 21.92 0.92 20.92
N GLU A 167 21.38 -0.07 20.22
CA GLU A 167 22.13 -1.18 19.63
C GLU A 167 22.05 -1.08 18.11
N VAL A 168 23.20 -1.12 17.44
CA VAL A 168 23.30 -0.88 15.99
C VAL A 168 24.18 -1.95 15.37
N VAL A 169 23.62 -2.81 14.52
CA VAL A 169 24.41 -3.82 13.80
C VAL A 169 24.91 -3.20 12.49
N PRO A 170 26.22 -3.25 12.17
CA PRO A 170 26.75 -2.67 10.93
C PRO A 170 26.08 -3.20 9.66
N THR A 171 25.56 -4.42 9.69
CA THR A 171 24.86 -5.04 8.55
C THR A 171 23.53 -4.36 8.20
N ASP A 172 22.96 -3.55 9.09
CA ASP A 172 21.65 -2.94 8.89
C ASP A 172 21.76 -1.59 8.15
N ILE A 173 22.95 -0.99 8.15
CA ILE A 173 23.29 0.25 7.44
C ILE A 173 23.82 -0.11 6.04
N LYS A 174 22.90 -0.33 5.09
CA LYS A 174 23.27 -0.80 3.74
C LYS A 174 23.52 0.31 2.73
N GLU A 175 22.56 1.23 2.54
CA GLU A 175 22.66 2.35 1.59
C GLU A 175 21.85 3.56 2.08
N GLY A 176 22.22 4.12 3.24
CA GLY A 176 21.56 5.31 3.77
C GLY A 176 21.68 5.46 5.28
N THR A 177 21.00 6.46 5.83
CA THR A 177 21.00 6.75 7.26
C THR A 177 20.00 5.88 8.00
N LEU A 178 20.41 5.28 9.11
CA LEU A 178 19.59 4.36 9.91
C LEU A 178 19.02 5.05 11.15
N ALA A 179 17.70 4.97 11.32
CA ALA A 179 17.02 5.43 12.52
C ALA A 179 16.99 4.32 13.59
N VAL A 180 17.49 4.57 14.78
CA VAL A 180 17.47 3.59 15.89
C VAL A 180 16.81 4.20 17.11
N SER A 181 15.70 3.60 17.53
CA SER A 181 14.96 3.95 18.76
C SER A 181 15.57 3.26 19.98
N CYS A 182 15.60 3.95 21.12
CA CYS A 182 15.99 3.35 22.39
C CYS A 182 14.97 2.28 22.83
N ASN A 183 15.42 1.18 23.41
CA ASN A 183 14.54 0.08 23.80
C ASN A 183 13.56 0.45 24.95
N SER A 184 13.88 1.47 25.74
CA SER A 184 13.14 1.84 26.96
C SER A 184 12.63 3.29 26.99
N CYS A 185 12.82 4.07 25.92
CA CYS A 185 12.26 5.42 25.80
C CYS A 185 12.03 5.83 24.33
N SER A 186 11.31 6.93 24.11
CA SER A 186 10.96 7.43 22.77
C SER A 186 12.07 8.25 22.09
N LEU A 187 13.32 8.21 22.57
CA LEU A 187 14.45 8.86 21.91
C LEU A 187 14.91 8.01 20.72
N CYS A 188 15.17 8.67 19.59
CA CYS A 188 15.76 8.06 18.40
C CYS A 188 17.08 8.75 18.04
N ILE A 189 18.06 7.97 17.62
CA ILE A 189 19.30 8.48 17.00
C ILE A 189 19.29 8.20 15.50
N GLU A 190 19.99 9.03 14.74
CA GLU A 190 20.22 8.89 13.31
C GLU A 190 21.70 8.48 13.08
N VAL A 191 21.93 7.25 12.64
CA VAL A 191 23.29 6.72 12.42
C VAL A 191 23.66 6.86 10.95
N VAL A 192 24.70 7.64 10.66
CA VAL A 192 25.28 7.76 9.32
C VAL A 192 26.37 6.70 9.08
N PRO A 193 26.44 6.12 7.87
CA PRO A 193 27.63 5.41 7.45
C PRO A 193 28.82 6.38 7.35
N SER A 194 30.01 5.94 7.77
CA SER A 194 31.27 6.59 7.39
C SER A 194 31.43 6.48 5.87
N ASN A 195 31.78 7.59 5.22
CA ASN A 195 31.81 7.76 3.76
C ASN A 195 33.21 7.56 3.18
#